data_AF-A0A7R7GKC5-F1
#
_entry.id   AF-A0A7R7GKC5-F1
#
_cell.length_a   1.000
_cell.length_b   1.000
_cell.length_c   1.000
_cell.angle_alpha   90.00
_cell.angle_beta   90.00
_cell.angle_gamma   90.00
#
_symmetry.space_group_name_H-M   'P 1'
#
loop_
_entity.id
_entity.type
_entity.pdbx_description
1 polymer ?
#
loop_
_entity_poly.entity_id
_entity_poly.type
_entity_poly.pdbx_seq_one_letter_code
_entity_poly.pdbx_strand_id
1 'polypeptide(L)'
;MTKRKLDNYEESFKDFSVLFRRRINEDIELWRSCNPEHAKGREMAYSACLFELKEALEKNGLTLADVGLAGYEVPKSDQLE
;
A
#
# COMPACT_ATOMS: atom_id res chain seq x y z
N MET A 1 -5.40 -27.69 5.86
CA MET A 1 -6.08 -26.45 5.42
C MET A 1 -6.93 -26.79 4.21
N THR A 2 -8.18 -26.32 4.09
CA THR A 2 -9.06 -26.66 2.94
C THR A 2 -8.87 -25.68 1.80
N LYS A 3 -9.03 -26.11 0.54
CA LYS A 3 -8.94 -25.25 -0.65
C LYS A 3 -9.76 -23.95 -0.52
N ARG A 4 -11.05 -24.06 -0.17
CA ARG A 4 -11.94 -22.91 0.11
C ARG A 4 -11.37 -21.91 1.12
N LYS A 5 -10.63 -22.37 2.14
CA LYS A 5 -10.04 -21.46 3.13
C LYS A 5 -8.89 -20.67 2.50
N LEU A 6 -8.03 -21.33 1.71
CA LEU A 6 -6.93 -20.69 0.99
C LEU A 6 -7.44 -19.62 0.01
N ASP A 7 -8.45 -19.96 -0.79
CA ASP A 7 -9.06 -19.03 -1.75
C ASP A 7 -9.58 -17.77 -1.03
N ASN A 8 -10.29 -17.95 0.10
CA ASN A 8 -10.76 -16.82 0.91
C ASN A 8 -9.62 -15.97 1.51
N TYR A 9 -8.49 -16.56 1.88
CA TYR A 9 -7.34 -15.81 2.40
C TYR A 9 -6.68 -14.98 1.30
N GLU A 10 -6.56 -15.52 0.09
CA GLU A 10 -6.04 -14.79 -1.07
C GLU A 10 -6.93 -13.60 -1.41
N GLU A 11 -8.24 -13.81 -1.45
CA GLU A 11 -9.22 -12.76 -1.72
C GLU A 11 -9.21 -11.68 -0.62
N SER A 12 -9.21 -12.10 0.66
CA SER A 12 -9.12 -11.17 1.79
C SER A 12 -7.85 -10.31 1.76
N PHE A 13 -6.74 -10.89 1.32
CA PHE A 13 -5.47 -10.17 1.23
C PHE A 13 -5.44 -9.19 0.07
N LYS A 14 -6.05 -9.53 -1.07
CA LYS A 14 -6.28 -8.60 -2.18
C LYS A 14 -7.16 -7.43 -1.73
N ASP A 15 -8.28 -7.70 -1.07
CA ASP A 15 -9.18 -6.67 -0.54
C ASP A 15 -8.47 -5.75 0.45
N PHE A 16 -7.71 -6.33 1.37
CA PHE A 16 -6.88 -5.57 2.32
C PHE A 16 -5.90 -4.65 1.60
N SER A 17 -5.19 -5.17 0.59
CA SER A 17 -4.16 -4.41 -0.15
C SER A 17 -4.77 -3.22 -0.89
N VAL A 18 -5.95 -3.40 -1.49
CA VAL A 18 -6.71 -2.32 -2.15
C VAL A 18 -7.18 -1.27 -1.13
N LEU A 19 -7.73 -1.70 0.01
CA LEU A 19 -8.14 -0.79 1.09
C LEU A 19 -6.95 -0.03 1.68
N PHE A 20 -5.80 -0.68 1.82
CA PHE A 20 -4.55 -0.09 2.28
C PHE A 20 -4.09 1.02 1.33
N ARG A 21 -4.05 0.76 0.03
CA ARG A 21 -3.77 1.79 -0.99
C ARG A 21 -4.73 2.97 -0.91
N ARG A 22 -6.04 2.71 -0.82
CA ARG A 22 -7.04 3.78 -0.71
C ARG A 22 -6.77 4.64 0.53
N ARG A 23 -6.50 4.00 1.67
CA ARG A 23 -6.22 4.71 2.92
C ARG A 23 -4.95 5.56 2.86
N ILE A 24 -3.90 5.07 2.22
CA ILE A 24 -2.66 5.85 2.02
C ILE A 24 -2.96 7.13 1.25
N ASN A 25 -3.68 7.02 0.13
CA ASN A 25 -4.01 8.16 -0.72
C ASN A 25 -4.86 9.20 0.02
N GLU A 26 -5.96 8.76 0.65
CA GLU A 26 -6.86 9.64 1.42
C GLU A 26 -6.13 10.36 2.56
N ASP A 27 -5.28 9.62 3.28
CA ASP A 27 -4.56 10.17 4.43
C ASP A 27 -3.49 11.17 4.00
N ILE A 28 -2.69 10.85 2.97
CA ILE A 28 -1.70 11.79 2.43
C ILE A 28 -2.38 13.05 1.87
N GLU A 29 -3.46 12.91 1.10
CA GLU A 29 -4.21 14.05 0.55
C GLU A 29 -4.74 14.97 1.65
N LEU A 30 -5.35 14.39 2.70
CA LEU A 30 -5.83 15.13 3.86
C LEU A 30 -4.68 15.91 4.52
N TRP A 31 -3.57 15.25 4.81
CA TRP A 31 -2.44 15.89 5.50
C TRP A 31 -1.72 16.92 4.63
N ARG A 32 -1.69 16.77 3.30
CA ARG A 32 -1.16 17.80 2.40
C ARG A 32 -1.94 19.11 2.53
N SER A 33 -3.27 19.04 2.68
CA SER A 33 -4.11 20.22 2.84
C SER A 33 -4.00 20.87 4.23
N CYS A 34 -3.75 20.07 5.27
CA CYS A 34 -3.76 20.53 6.66
C CYS A 34 -2.37 20.90 7.20
N ASN A 35 -1.35 20.10 6.90
CA ASN A 35 0.02 20.25 7.40
C ASN A 35 1.02 19.50 6.48
N PRO A 36 1.68 20.22 5.55
CA PRO A 36 2.61 19.61 4.59
C PRO A 36 3.81 18.90 5.21
N GLU A 37 4.32 19.35 6.36
CA GLU A 37 5.45 18.68 7.05
C GLU A 37 5.03 17.30 7.58
N HIS A 38 3.81 17.21 8.14
CA HIS A 38 3.24 15.93 8.56
C HIS A 38 2.93 15.00 7.37
N ALA A 39 2.53 15.55 6.23
CA ALA A 39 2.34 14.76 5.01
C ALA A 39 3.63 14.05 4.60
N LYS A 40 4.77 14.76 4.62
CA LYS A 40 6.09 14.19 4.30
C LYS A 40 6.49 13.05 5.23
N GLY A 41 6.26 13.21 6.54
CA GLY A 41 6.51 12.14 7.51
C GLY A 41 5.68 10.87 7.25
N ARG A 42 4.41 11.06 6.83
CA ARG A 42 3.52 9.95 6.50
C ARG A 42 3.87 9.27 5.17
N GLU A 43 4.29 10.03 4.17
CA GLU A 43 4.80 9.48 2.91
C GLU A 43 5.96 8.53 3.15
N MET A 44 6.92 8.91 4.00
CA MET A 44 8.04 8.06 4.37
C MET A 44 7.58 6.80 5.11
N ALA A 45 6.67 6.93 6.07
CA ALA A 45 6.15 5.80 6.83
C ALA A 45 5.40 4.79 5.93
N TYR A 46 4.51 5.27 5.06
CA TYR A 46 3.79 4.41 4.12
C TYR A 46 4.71 3.80 3.07
N SER A 47 5.74 4.51 2.64
CA SER A 47 6.75 3.96 1.72
C SER A 47 7.52 2.81 2.35
N ALA A 48 7.86 2.91 3.65
CA ALA A 48 8.48 1.82 4.39
C ALA A 48 7.54 0.60 4.50
N CYS A 49 6.27 0.80 4.83
CA CYS A 49 5.29 -0.30 4.87
C CYS A 49 5.09 -0.96 3.49
N LEU A 50 5.04 -0.17 2.41
CA LEU A 50 4.92 -0.70 1.05
C LEU A 50 6.17 -1.49 0.63
N PHE A 51 7.36 -1.04 1.05
CA PHE A 51 8.61 -1.75 0.85
C PHE A 51 8.62 -3.11 1.59
N GLU A 52 8.24 -3.14 2.87
CA GLU A 52 8.14 -4.39 3.64
C GLU A 52 7.13 -5.36 3.04
N LEU A 53 5.97 -4.86 2.59
CA LEU A 53 4.99 -5.67 1.87
C LEU A 53 5.58 -6.27 0.60
N LYS A 54 6.31 -5.47 -0.19
CA LYS A 54 6.98 -5.95 -1.41
C LYS A 54 7.99 -7.06 -1.08
N GLU A 55 8.85 -6.88 -0.09
CA GLU A 55 9.81 -7.90 0.33
C GLU A 55 9.13 -9.19 0.80
N ALA A 56 8.05 -9.06 1.57
CA ALA A 56 7.27 -10.21 2.02
C ALA A 56 6.63 -10.98 0.86
N LEU A 57 6.14 -10.29 -0.17
CA LEU A 57 5.58 -10.91 -1.37
C LEU A 57 6.65 -11.62 -2.19
N GLU A 58 7.76 -10.94 -2.46
CA GLU A 58 8.86 -11.47 -3.26
C GLU A 58 9.46 -12.73 -2.62
N LYS A 59 9.58 -12.76 -1.29
CA LYS A 59 10.03 -13.95 -0.54
C LYS A 59 9.13 -15.18 -0.76
N ASN A 60 7.86 -14.96 -1.10
CA ASN A 60 6.88 -16.02 -1.37
C ASN A 60 6.59 -16.19 -2.87
N GLY A 61 7.40 -15.60 -3.76
CA GLY A 61 7.22 -15.70 -5.20
C GLY A 61 6.02 -14.92 -5.76
N LEU A 62 5.55 -13.92 -5.01
CA LEU A 62 4.46 -13.02 -5.40
C LEU A 62 4.99 -11.61 -5.65
N THR A 63 4.17 -10.79 -6.28
CA THR A 63 4.43 -9.39 -6.58
C THR A 63 3.31 -8.50 -6.08
N LEU A 64 3.54 -7.19 -6.08
CA LEU A 64 2.47 -6.22 -5.82
C LEU A 64 1.30 -6.35 -6.82
N ALA A 65 1.55 -6.81 -8.05
CA ALA A 65 0.49 -7.01 -9.03
C ALA A 65 -0.48 -8.13 -8.60
N ASP A 66 0.03 -9.18 -7.98
CA ASP A 66 -0.77 -10.33 -7.51
C ASP A 66 -1.76 -9.94 -6.41
N VAL A 67 -1.51 -8.81 -5.73
CA VAL A 67 -2.37 -8.27 -4.67
C VAL A 67 -3.14 -7.02 -5.07
N GLY A 68 -3.19 -6.69 -6.36
CA GLY A 68 -3.94 -5.53 -6.88
C GLY A 68 -3.23 -4.18 -6.72
N LEU A 69 -1.92 -4.18 -6.46
CA LEU A 69 -1.06 -3.00 -6.30
C LEU A 69 -0.04 -2.86 -7.44
N ALA A 70 -0.38 -3.32 -8.63
CA ALA A 70 0.50 -3.25 -9.80
C ALA A 70 1.00 -1.82 -10.04
N GLY A 71 2.32 -1.63 -9.99
CA GLY A 71 2.98 -0.33 -10.21
C GLY A 71 2.61 0.76 -9.20
N TYR A 72 2.00 0.41 -8.06
CA TYR A 72 1.63 1.38 -7.05
C TYR A 72 2.87 1.92 -6.34
N GLU A 73 2.93 3.24 -6.23
CA GLU A 73 3.91 3.96 -5.42
C GLU A 73 3.17 4.95 -4.51
N VAL A 74 3.74 5.21 -3.34
CA VAL A 74 3.19 6.20 -2.41
C VAL A 74 3.30 7.60 -3.05
N PRO A 75 2.22 8.38 -3.12
CA PRO A 75 2.27 9.74 -3.66
C PRO A 75 3.30 10.59 -2.92
N LYS A 76 4.18 11.28 -3.65
CA LYS A 76 5.21 12.18 -3.08
C LYS A 76 4.74 13.63 -3.05
N SER A 77 5.07 14.36 -2.00
CA SER A 77 4.68 15.77 -1.82
C SER A 77 5.44 16.69 -2.77
N ASP A 78 6.66 16.31 -3.17
CA ASP A 78 7.57 17.11 -4.01
C ASP A 78 7.25 17.06 -5.54
N GLN A 79 6.13 16.47 -5.98
CA GLN A 79 5.73 16.41 -7.40
C GLN A 79 4.80 17.56 -7.84
N LEU A 80 4.84 18.69 -7.14
CA LEU A 80 4.14 19.92 -7.49
C LEU A 80 5.17 21.07 -7.57
N GLU A 81 5.80 21.19 -8.74
CA GLU A 81 6.31 22.48 -9.24
C GLU A 81 5.24 23.15 -10.10
#